data_AF-A0A0P1AMD0-F1
#
_entry.id   AF-A0A0P1AMD0-F1
#
_cell.length_a   1.000
_cell.length_b   1.000
_cell.length_c   1.000
_cell.angle_alpha   90.00
_cell.angle_beta   90.00
_cell.angle_gamma   90.00
#
_symmetry.space_group_name_H-M   'P 1'
#
loop_
_entity.id
_entity.type
_entity.pdbx_description
1 polymer ?
#
loop_
_entity_poly.entity_id
_entity_poly.type
_entity_poly.pdbx_seq_one_letter_code
_entity_poly.pdbx_strand_id
1 'polypeptide(L)'
;MSNMVKNIGKGSTRIKYDEYVMRVLLYDDLENALISPDMETFYNFCLKQNRDKKSKRLLSPIVPFLKKYGHNNVLDKLRGLAEREDYKQLMMKHLLQIQREVWVSKGMSINNVLDLLQFGDDLASAIRIERFDELKEYIILLGLKKYRNEALPSDYADNKLVNILTKHFGGEGNLVKQLSKAKSFVENANVVNNLESALFRIWLNVPVDLVWDRLRVGNNVYDALTSGKLEIVRRYFAHFFPSRPYLAIQEFLEQFGYDKVTVALAIAKLEPVTKEFATTMQRELLGYWKEEEISANVIVTRMKFKEDDDINISIIKLNTISHFIILLQPEPQLVKADNLWDLARLAAIALKGSYDPAKLKSGATRLLDAIFDVWSDRNVQPHELLTHFPIDEKANSVTTNDFIVLEYEKYREAEYLSIRPYEHPR
;
A
#
# COMPACT_ATOMS: atom_id res chain seq x y z
N MET A 1 -69.96 -0.41 -16.56
CA MET A 1 -69.05 -1.02 -17.58
C MET A 1 -67.63 -0.45 -17.63
N SER A 2 -67.32 0.74 -17.07
CA SER A 2 -65.99 1.36 -17.14
C SER A 2 -64.88 0.68 -16.27
N ASN A 3 -65.24 -0.12 -15.27
CA ASN A 3 -64.27 -0.83 -14.41
C ASN A 3 -63.93 -2.27 -14.89
N MET A 4 -64.74 -2.89 -15.75
CA MET A 4 -64.47 -4.24 -16.28
C MET A 4 -63.42 -4.23 -17.40
N VAL A 5 -63.43 -3.21 -18.27
CA VAL A 5 -62.45 -3.09 -19.37
C VAL A 5 -61.03 -2.82 -18.86
N LYS A 6 -60.88 -2.16 -17.70
CA LYS A 6 -59.56 -1.93 -17.07
C LYS A 6 -58.93 -3.18 -16.46
N ASN A 7 -59.69 -4.25 -16.19
CA ASN A 7 -59.16 -5.50 -15.64
C ASN A 7 -58.81 -6.53 -16.73
N ILE A 8 -59.50 -6.53 -17.88
CA ILE A 8 -59.22 -7.44 -19.00
C ILE A 8 -57.85 -7.15 -19.66
N GLY A 9 -57.48 -5.87 -19.79
CA GLY A 9 -56.18 -5.48 -20.35
C GLY A 9 -54.97 -5.90 -19.50
N LYS A 10 -55.13 -6.00 -18.16
CA LYS A 10 -54.05 -6.41 -17.25
C LYS A 10 -53.78 -7.92 -17.30
N GLY A 11 -54.83 -8.72 -17.49
CA GLY A 11 -54.71 -10.18 -17.65
C GLY A 11 -53.96 -10.56 -18.93
N SER A 12 -54.26 -9.90 -20.05
CA SER A 12 -53.64 -10.20 -21.36
C SER A 12 -52.13 -9.92 -21.39
N THR A 13 -51.66 -8.80 -20.82
CA THR A 13 -50.22 -8.47 -20.81
C THR A 13 -49.43 -9.44 -19.95
N ARG A 14 -49.98 -9.88 -18.80
CA ARG A 14 -49.30 -10.84 -17.93
C ARG A 14 -49.21 -12.22 -18.57
N ILE A 15 -50.29 -12.69 -19.18
CA ILE A 15 -50.33 -13.96 -19.92
C ILE A 15 -49.27 -13.96 -21.03
N LYS A 16 -49.22 -12.90 -21.86
CA LYS A 16 -48.21 -12.77 -22.91
C LYS A 16 -46.78 -12.72 -22.38
N TYR A 17 -46.54 -12.02 -21.26
CA TYR A 17 -45.24 -12.04 -20.60
C TYR A 17 -44.84 -13.46 -20.21
N ASP A 18 -45.73 -14.19 -19.53
CA ASP A 18 -45.48 -15.55 -19.08
C ASP A 18 -45.28 -16.53 -20.27
N GLU A 19 -45.99 -16.34 -21.39
CA GLU A 19 -45.74 -17.09 -22.64
C GLU A 19 -44.35 -16.87 -23.22
N TYR A 20 -43.85 -15.63 -23.25
CA TYR A 20 -42.49 -15.34 -23.69
C TYR A 20 -41.46 -15.93 -22.73
N VAL A 21 -41.70 -15.83 -21.42
CA VAL A 21 -40.84 -16.47 -20.41
C VAL A 21 -40.75 -17.97 -20.65
N MET A 22 -41.87 -18.64 -20.91
CA MET A 22 -41.85 -20.08 -21.20
C MET A 22 -40.97 -20.38 -22.42
N ARG A 23 -41.15 -19.67 -23.54
CA ARG A 23 -40.37 -19.90 -24.76
C ARG A 23 -38.87 -19.73 -24.56
N VAL A 24 -38.44 -18.61 -23.98
CA VAL A 24 -37.00 -18.36 -23.78
C VAL A 24 -36.36 -19.31 -22.78
N LEU A 25 -37.15 -19.88 -21.85
CA LEU A 25 -36.64 -20.85 -20.88
C LEU A 25 -36.73 -22.31 -21.36
N LEU A 26 -37.27 -22.59 -22.57
CA LEU A 26 -37.23 -23.91 -23.20
C LEU A 26 -35.86 -24.25 -23.81
N TYR A 27 -35.02 -23.25 -24.06
CA TYR A 27 -33.66 -23.48 -24.54
C TYR A 27 -32.83 -24.22 -23.49
N ASP A 28 -32.01 -25.17 -23.98
CA ASP A 28 -31.22 -26.10 -23.15
C ASP A 28 -30.17 -25.37 -22.30
N ASP A 29 -29.57 -24.30 -22.84
CA ASP A 29 -28.59 -23.49 -22.14
C ASP A 29 -28.90 -21.98 -22.23
N LEU A 30 -28.31 -21.24 -21.28
CA LEU A 30 -28.50 -19.80 -21.13
C LEU A 30 -28.00 -19.00 -22.33
N GLU A 31 -26.91 -19.41 -22.98
CA GLU A 31 -26.35 -18.66 -24.10
C GLU A 31 -27.29 -18.71 -25.30
N ASN A 32 -27.71 -19.93 -25.69
CA ASN A 32 -28.67 -20.14 -26.75
C ASN A 32 -30.00 -19.44 -26.48
N ALA A 33 -30.45 -19.44 -25.22
CA ALA A 33 -31.62 -18.68 -24.81
C ALA A 33 -31.42 -17.17 -25.05
N LEU A 34 -30.32 -16.58 -24.59
CA LEU A 34 -30.07 -15.13 -24.68
C LEU A 34 -29.88 -14.65 -26.12
N ILE A 35 -29.28 -15.45 -26.99
CA ILE A 35 -29.09 -15.12 -28.41
C ILE A 35 -30.26 -15.58 -29.29
N SER A 36 -31.34 -16.10 -28.75
CA SER A 36 -32.46 -16.58 -29.56
C SER A 36 -33.31 -15.46 -30.19
N PRO A 37 -33.98 -15.71 -31.32
CA PRO A 37 -35.04 -14.83 -31.83
C PRO A 37 -36.21 -14.65 -30.84
N ASP A 38 -36.49 -15.66 -30.02
CA ASP A 38 -37.51 -15.58 -28.97
C ASP A 38 -37.12 -14.57 -27.89
N MET A 39 -35.83 -14.50 -27.53
CA MET A 39 -35.33 -13.49 -26.59
C MET A 39 -35.42 -12.08 -27.15
N GLU A 40 -35.08 -11.89 -28.44
CA GLU A 40 -35.25 -10.60 -29.10
C GLU A 40 -36.73 -10.16 -29.10
N THR A 41 -37.64 -11.08 -29.40
CA THR A 41 -39.08 -10.83 -29.35
C THR A 41 -39.54 -10.48 -27.94
N PHE A 42 -39.08 -11.23 -26.92
CA PHE A 42 -39.41 -11.00 -25.52
C PHE A 42 -38.89 -9.66 -25.00
N TYR A 43 -37.65 -9.32 -25.34
CA TYR A 43 -37.02 -8.04 -25.03
C TYR A 43 -37.81 -6.88 -25.64
N ASN A 44 -38.11 -6.93 -26.94
CA ASN A 44 -38.88 -5.90 -27.64
C ASN A 44 -40.30 -5.73 -27.07
N PHE A 45 -40.94 -6.84 -26.68
CA PHE A 45 -42.22 -6.80 -25.97
C PHE A 45 -42.11 -6.03 -24.65
N CYS A 46 -41.12 -6.36 -23.81
CA CYS A 46 -40.92 -5.67 -22.52
C CYS A 46 -40.65 -4.17 -22.72
N LEU A 47 -39.80 -3.80 -23.71
CA LEU A 47 -39.53 -2.40 -24.02
C LEU A 47 -40.80 -1.63 -24.40
N LYS A 48 -41.60 -2.20 -25.30
CA LYS A 48 -42.85 -1.58 -25.76
C LYS A 48 -43.81 -1.36 -24.60
N GLN A 49 -43.95 -2.34 -23.71
CA GLN A 49 -44.81 -2.24 -22.53
C GLN A 49 -44.32 -1.21 -21.51
N ASN A 50 -43.00 -1.13 -21.30
CA ASN A 50 -42.41 -0.19 -20.33
C ASN A 50 -42.47 1.26 -20.80
N ARG A 51 -42.55 1.52 -22.11
CA ARG A 51 -42.74 2.87 -22.68
C ARG A 51 -44.17 3.38 -22.54
N ASP A 52 -45.16 2.51 -22.32
CA ASP A 52 -46.54 2.95 -22.13
C ASP A 52 -46.71 3.62 -20.77
N LYS A 53 -46.97 4.93 -20.78
CA LYS A 53 -47.22 5.76 -19.58
C LYS A 53 -48.39 5.25 -18.73
N LYS A 54 -49.28 4.41 -19.28
CA LYS A 54 -50.39 3.77 -18.57
C LYS A 54 -49.97 2.50 -17.82
N SER A 55 -48.79 1.95 -18.11
CA SER A 55 -48.27 0.78 -17.43
C SER A 55 -47.86 1.11 -16.00
N LYS A 56 -48.45 0.40 -15.03
CA LYS A 56 -48.17 0.60 -13.61
C LYS A 56 -46.96 -0.22 -13.11
N ARG A 57 -46.46 -1.17 -13.90
CA ARG A 57 -45.39 -2.09 -13.49
C ARG A 57 -44.42 -2.31 -14.64
N LEU A 58 -43.15 -2.01 -14.40
CA LEU A 58 -42.07 -2.32 -15.34
C LEU A 58 -41.92 -3.83 -15.45
N LEU A 59 -41.96 -4.33 -16.69
CA LEU A 59 -41.61 -5.70 -17.04
C LEU A 59 -40.09 -5.78 -17.22
N SER A 60 -39.51 -6.91 -16.81
CA SER A 60 -38.09 -7.15 -16.98
C SER A 60 -37.88 -8.43 -17.79
N PRO A 61 -37.18 -8.37 -18.93
CA PRO A 61 -36.82 -9.56 -19.68
C PRO A 61 -35.75 -10.40 -18.98
N ILE A 62 -35.00 -9.84 -18.01
CA ILE A 62 -33.88 -10.55 -17.36
C ILE A 62 -34.26 -11.29 -16.07
N VAL A 63 -35.28 -10.83 -15.33
CA VAL A 63 -35.71 -11.44 -14.05
C VAL A 63 -35.96 -12.96 -14.14
N PRO A 64 -36.59 -13.51 -15.20
CA PRO A 64 -36.77 -14.95 -15.33
C PRO A 64 -35.45 -15.72 -15.40
N PHE A 65 -34.45 -15.19 -16.12
CA PHE A 65 -33.12 -15.79 -16.23
C PHE A 65 -32.38 -15.75 -14.90
N LEU A 66 -32.44 -14.62 -14.19
CA LEU A 66 -31.86 -14.50 -12.85
C LEU A 66 -32.40 -15.56 -11.88
N LYS A 67 -33.70 -15.87 -11.99
CA LYS A 67 -34.35 -16.90 -11.16
C LYS A 67 -33.92 -18.32 -11.55
N LYS A 68 -33.76 -18.63 -12.84
CA LYS A 68 -33.44 -19.98 -13.33
C LYS A 68 -31.94 -20.29 -13.23
N TYR A 69 -31.09 -19.35 -13.63
CA TYR A 69 -29.65 -19.57 -13.83
C TYR A 69 -28.76 -18.92 -12.77
N GLY A 70 -29.33 -18.07 -11.90
CA GLY A 70 -28.58 -17.34 -10.88
C GLY A 70 -27.94 -16.06 -11.42
N HIS A 71 -27.61 -15.14 -10.50
CA HIS A 71 -27.16 -13.79 -10.86
C HIS A 71 -25.82 -13.76 -11.61
N ASN A 72 -24.81 -14.45 -11.10
CA ASN A 72 -23.46 -14.38 -11.67
C ASN A 72 -23.38 -15.05 -13.04
N ASN A 73 -23.98 -16.23 -13.20
CA ASN A 73 -24.04 -16.91 -14.50
C ASN A 73 -24.69 -16.04 -15.58
N VAL A 74 -25.77 -15.32 -15.22
CA VAL A 74 -26.46 -14.41 -16.15
C VAL A 74 -25.59 -13.19 -16.47
N LEU A 75 -24.98 -12.55 -15.48
CA LEU A 75 -24.08 -11.41 -15.69
C LEU A 75 -22.89 -11.77 -16.56
N ASP A 76 -22.17 -12.83 -16.20
CA ASP A 76 -20.96 -13.24 -16.90
C ASP A 76 -21.28 -13.62 -18.36
N LYS A 77 -22.43 -14.28 -18.58
CA LYS A 77 -22.87 -14.62 -19.94
C LYS A 77 -23.28 -13.37 -20.73
N LEU A 78 -24.06 -12.46 -20.14
CA LEU A 78 -24.45 -11.22 -20.80
C LEU A 78 -23.23 -10.37 -21.18
N ARG A 79 -22.23 -10.28 -20.31
CA ARG A 79 -20.98 -9.56 -20.56
C ARG A 79 -20.21 -10.17 -21.72
N GLY A 80 -19.93 -11.47 -21.67
CA GLY A 80 -19.22 -12.15 -22.76
C GLY A 80 -19.95 -12.08 -24.10
N LEU A 81 -21.29 -11.95 -24.10
CA LEU A 81 -22.08 -11.69 -25.30
C LEU A 81 -22.05 -10.21 -25.73
N ALA A 82 -21.99 -9.26 -24.78
CA ALA A 82 -21.88 -7.83 -25.05
C ALA A 82 -20.50 -7.40 -25.58
N GLU A 83 -19.49 -8.26 -25.46
CA GLU A 83 -18.17 -8.08 -26.07
C GLU A 83 -18.13 -8.54 -27.53
N ARG A 84 -19.08 -9.38 -27.98
CA ARG A 84 -19.16 -9.78 -29.39
C ARG A 84 -19.53 -8.56 -30.22
N GLU A 85 -18.73 -8.24 -31.23
CA GLU A 85 -19.02 -7.17 -32.19
C GLU A 85 -20.08 -7.61 -33.22
N ASP A 86 -21.24 -8.05 -32.72
CA ASP A 86 -22.35 -8.51 -33.54
C ASP A 86 -23.61 -7.64 -33.34
N TYR A 87 -24.65 -7.90 -34.12
CA TYR A 87 -25.89 -7.11 -34.08
C TYR A 87 -26.66 -7.22 -32.75
N LYS A 88 -26.36 -8.22 -31.90
CA LYS A 88 -27.01 -8.42 -30.59
C LYS A 88 -26.27 -7.72 -29.46
N GLN A 89 -25.07 -7.21 -29.71
CA GLN A 89 -24.25 -6.48 -28.74
C GLN A 89 -25.04 -5.41 -27.96
N LEU A 90 -25.79 -4.57 -28.70
CA LEU A 90 -26.58 -3.48 -28.11
C LEU A 90 -27.70 -4.01 -27.21
N MET A 91 -28.33 -5.12 -27.59
CA MET A 91 -29.35 -5.77 -26.76
C MET A 91 -28.73 -6.29 -25.45
N MET A 92 -27.57 -6.94 -25.53
CA MET A 92 -26.87 -7.46 -24.34
C MET A 92 -26.46 -6.34 -23.37
N LYS A 93 -25.88 -5.26 -23.89
CA LYS A 93 -25.57 -4.05 -23.10
C LYS A 93 -26.81 -3.47 -22.43
N HIS A 94 -27.94 -3.43 -23.14
CA HIS A 94 -29.19 -2.96 -22.54
C HIS A 94 -29.76 -3.93 -21.50
N LEU A 95 -29.60 -5.25 -21.66
CA LEU A 95 -30.01 -6.22 -20.66
C LEU A 95 -29.20 -6.09 -19.36
N LEU A 96 -27.89 -5.81 -19.44
CA LEU A 96 -27.07 -5.45 -18.28
C LEU A 96 -27.61 -4.20 -17.57
N GLN A 97 -27.93 -3.15 -18.34
CA GLN A 97 -28.52 -1.93 -17.80
C GLN A 97 -29.89 -2.19 -17.12
N ILE A 98 -30.77 -2.95 -17.76
CA ILE A 98 -32.07 -3.36 -17.20
C ILE A 98 -31.88 -4.13 -15.88
N GLN A 99 -30.86 -4.98 -15.79
CA GLN A 99 -30.57 -5.69 -14.55
C GLN A 99 -30.24 -4.73 -13.40
N ARG A 100 -29.41 -3.71 -13.65
CA ARG A 100 -29.10 -2.70 -12.63
C ARG A 100 -30.34 -1.90 -12.22
N GLU A 101 -31.20 -1.57 -13.17
CA GLU A 101 -32.50 -0.93 -12.88
C GLU A 101 -33.42 -1.82 -12.03
N VAL A 102 -33.36 -3.14 -12.21
CA VAL A 102 -34.07 -4.09 -11.33
C VAL A 102 -33.51 -4.00 -9.90
N TRP A 103 -32.20 -3.90 -9.70
CA TRP A 103 -31.62 -3.71 -8.36
C TRP A 103 -32.04 -2.37 -7.74
N VAL A 104 -32.00 -1.29 -8.52
CA VAL A 104 -32.43 0.06 -8.08
C VAL A 104 -33.92 0.09 -7.74
N SER A 105 -34.78 -0.55 -8.53
CA SER A 105 -36.23 -0.58 -8.30
C SER A 105 -36.62 -1.42 -7.09
N LYS A 106 -35.85 -2.47 -6.79
CA LYS A 106 -35.97 -3.26 -5.56
C LYS A 106 -35.41 -2.57 -4.32
N GLY A 107 -34.78 -1.40 -4.46
CA GLY A 107 -34.17 -0.67 -3.35
C GLY A 107 -33.01 -1.43 -2.71
N MET A 108 -32.26 -2.19 -3.51
CA MET A 108 -31.09 -2.91 -3.00
C MET A 108 -30.06 -1.91 -2.43
N SER A 109 -29.37 -2.31 -1.36
CA SER A 109 -28.25 -1.54 -0.85
C SER A 109 -26.99 -1.84 -1.68
N ILE A 110 -25.98 -0.97 -1.61
CA ILE A 110 -24.68 -1.23 -2.27
C ILE A 110 -24.03 -2.51 -1.69
N ASN A 111 -24.17 -2.75 -0.38
CA ASN A 111 -23.68 -3.99 0.26
C ASN A 111 -24.37 -5.22 -0.32
N ASN A 112 -25.71 -5.18 -0.49
CA ASN A 112 -26.43 -6.33 -1.05
C ASN A 112 -25.99 -6.63 -2.49
N VAL A 113 -25.68 -5.61 -3.29
CA VAL A 113 -25.15 -5.80 -4.65
C VAL A 113 -23.71 -6.32 -4.60
N LEU A 114 -22.88 -5.82 -3.68
CA LEU A 114 -21.52 -6.33 -3.48
C LEU A 114 -21.52 -7.83 -3.12
N ASP A 115 -22.39 -8.25 -2.21
CA ASP A 115 -22.57 -9.66 -1.84
C ASP A 115 -23.04 -10.50 -3.02
N LEU A 116 -24.00 -9.97 -3.79
CA LEU A 116 -24.57 -10.63 -4.97
C LEU A 116 -23.53 -10.83 -6.07
N LEU A 117 -22.66 -9.84 -6.28
CA LEU A 117 -21.52 -9.93 -7.21
C LEU A 117 -20.42 -10.87 -6.74
N GLN A 118 -20.51 -11.38 -5.50
CA GLN A 118 -19.47 -12.20 -4.87
C GLN A 118 -18.09 -11.54 -5.00
N PHE A 119 -17.99 -10.27 -4.60
CA PHE A 119 -16.83 -9.41 -4.88
C PHE A 119 -15.47 -10.04 -4.52
N GLY A 120 -15.43 -10.90 -3.50
CA GLY A 120 -14.24 -11.62 -3.07
C GLY A 120 -13.25 -10.71 -2.32
N ASP A 121 -12.13 -11.29 -1.88
CA ASP A 121 -11.17 -10.61 -1.01
C ASP A 121 -9.91 -10.11 -1.73
N ASP A 122 -9.94 -10.12 -3.07
CA ASP A 122 -8.83 -9.68 -3.93
C ASP A 122 -9.29 -8.62 -4.94
N LEU A 123 -8.89 -7.37 -4.72
CA LEU A 123 -9.32 -6.25 -5.56
C LEU A 123 -8.84 -6.39 -7.00
N ALA A 124 -7.60 -6.86 -7.20
CA ALA A 124 -7.04 -7.07 -8.54
C ALA A 124 -7.89 -8.06 -9.36
N SER A 125 -8.28 -9.18 -8.74
CA SER A 125 -9.19 -10.14 -9.37
C SER A 125 -10.57 -9.53 -9.63
N ALA A 126 -11.14 -8.78 -8.68
CA ALA A 126 -12.45 -8.16 -8.84
C ALA A 126 -12.50 -7.13 -9.99
N ILE A 127 -11.40 -6.41 -10.23
CA ILE A 127 -11.25 -5.53 -11.40
C ILE A 127 -11.17 -6.38 -12.68
N ARG A 128 -10.27 -7.38 -12.71
CA ARG A 128 -10.04 -8.25 -13.88
C ARG A 128 -11.28 -8.98 -14.36
N ILE A 129 -12.18 -9.37 -13.46
CA ILE A 129 -13.44 -10.05 -13.80
C ILE A 129 -14.65 -9.10 -13.80
N GLU A 130 -14.40 -7.79 -13.89
CA GLU A 130 -15.40 -6.72 -14.06
C GLU A 130 -16.47 -6.63 -12.97
N ARG A 131 -16.24 -7.23 -11.79
CA ARG A 131 -17.11 -7.05 -10.62
C ARG A 131 -17.00 -5.64 -10.07
N PHE A 132 -15.80 -5.06 -10.13
CA PHE A 132 -15.57 -3.66 -9.77
C PHE A 132 -16.41 -2.71 -10.64
N ASP A 133 -16.37 -2.88 -11.96
CA ASP A 133 -17.10 -2.00 -12.88
C ASP A 133 -18.61 -2.17 -12.75
N GLU A 134 -19.11 -3.40 -12.57
CA GLU A 134 -20.54 -3.63 -12.33
C GLU A 134 -21.04 -2.93 -11.05
N LEU A 135 -20.25 -2.98 -9.98
CA LEU A 135 -20.54 -2.25 -8.74
C LEU A 135 -20.48 -0.74 -8.95
N LYS A 136 -19.48 -0.24 -9.68
CA LYS A 136 -19.31 1.19 -9.99
C LYS A 136 -20.49 1.72 -10.79
N GLU A 137 -20.89 1.03 -11.85
CA GLU A 137 -22.05 1.38 -12.67
C GLU A 137 -23.34 1.40 -11.87
N TYR A 138 -23.54 0.41 -10.98
CA TYR A 138 -24.68 0.41 -10.07
C TYR A 138 -24.70 1.64 -9.13
N ILE A 139 -23.55 2.02 -8.57
CA ILE A 139 -23.41 3.21 -7.73
C ILE A 139 -23.73 4.48 -8.53
N ILE A 140 -23.25 4.59 -9.77
CA ILE A 140 -23.54 5.72 -10.67
C ILE A 140 -25.05 5.83 -10.90
N LEU A 141 -25.74 4.72 -11.19
CA LEU A 141 -27.18 4.71 -11.41
C LEU A 141 -27.98 5.12 -10.15
N LEU A 142 -27.54 4.68 -8.96
CA LEU A 142 -28.10 5.17 -7.70
C LEU A 142 -27.91 6.68 -7.54
N GLY A 143 -26.73 7.19 -7.92
CA GLY A 143 -26.42 8.61 -7.95
C GLY A 143 -27.37 9.38 -8.87
N LEU A 144 -27.46 9.00 -10.14
CA LEU A 144 -28.32 9.66 -11.12
C LEU A 144 -29.78 9.73 -10.66
N LYS A 145 -30.31 8.66 -10.06
CA LYS A 145 -31.67 8.66 -9.49
C LYS A 145 -31.81 9.63 -8.30
N LYS A 146 -30.80 9.69 -7.43
CA LYS A 146 -30.77 10.60 -6.27
C LYS A 146 -30.71 12.06 -6.71
N TYR A 147 -29.87 12.38 -7.69
CA TYR A 147 -29.69 13.73 -8.24
C TYR A 147 -30.71 14.07 -9.35
N ARG A 148 -31.79 13.29 -9.49
CA ARG A 148 -32.87 13.54 -10.47
C ARG A 148 -32.37 13.75 -11.91
N ASN A 149 -31.31 13.03 -12.30
CA ASN A 149 -30.62 13.15 -13.58
C ASN A 149 -29.95 14.51 -13.84
N GLU A 150 -29.69 15.31 -12.81
CA GLU A 150 -28.75 16.43 -12.87
C GLU A 150 -27.30 15.91 -12.96
N ALA A 151 -26.35 16.81 -13.22
CA ALA A 151 -24.94 16.45 -13.32
C ALA A 151 -24.44 15.80 -12.03
N LEU A 152 -24.04 14.53 -12.12
CA LEU A 152 -23.46 13.78 -11.01
C LEU A 152 -22.05 14.33 -10.71
N PRO A 153 -21.67 14.59 -9.45
CA PRO A 153 -20.28 14.94 -9.12
C PRO A 153 -19.34 13.86 -9.65
N SER A 154 -18.25 14.27 -10.32
CA SER A 154 -17.32 13.35 -10.98
C SER A 154 -16.68 12.35 -10.02
N ASP A 155 -16.56 12.71 -8.75
CA ASP A 155 -15.97 11.92 -7.67
C ASP A 155 -16.99 11.10 -6.87
N TYR A 156 -18.29 11.21 -7.17
CA TYR A 156 -19.36 10.55 -6.40
C TYR A 156 -19.17 9.03 -6.30
N ALA A 157 -18.91 8.39 -7.43
CA ALA A 157 -18.80 6.93 -7.50
C ALA A 157 -17.57 6.44 -6.74
N ASP A 158 -16.41 7.05 -6.98
CA ASP A 158 -15.15 6.65 -6.35
C ASP A 158 -15.19 6.89 -4.83
N ASN A 159 -15.78 7.99 -4.36
CA ASN A 159 -15.95 8.25 -2.93
C ASN A 159 -16.88 7.20 -2.27
N LYS A 160 -17.94 6.76 -2.96
CA LYS A 160 -18.82 5.69 -2.46
C LYS A 160 -18.12 4.33 -2.47
N LEU A 161 -17.34 4.04 -3.51
CA LEU A 161 -16.55 2.82 -3.63
C LEU A 161 -15.53 2.71 -2.50
N VAL A 162 -14.73 3.75 -2.23
CA VAL A 162 -13.76 3.72 -1.13
C VAL A 162 -14.44 3.45 0.21
N ASN A 163 -15.59 4.08 0.49
CA ASN A 163 -16.33 3.83 1.72
C ASN A 163 -16.82 2.38 1.86
N ILE A 164 -17.28 1.78 0.76
CA ILE A 164 -17.78 0.40 0.75
C ILE A 164 -16.63 -0.60 0.81
N LEU A 165 -15.59 -0.40 0.01
CA LEU A 165 -14.41 -1.27 -0.03
C LEU A 165 -13.60 -1.20 1.27
N THR A 166 -13.54 -0.03 1.92
CA THR A 166 -12.94 0.11 3.26
C THR A 166 -13.64 -0.79 4.27
N LYS A 167 -14.98 -0.86 4.22
CA LYS A 167 -15.74 -1.76 5.10
C LYS A 167 -15.53 -3.22 4.71
N HIS A 168 -15.61 -3.53 3.42
CA HIS A 168 -15.45 -4.87 2.87
C HIS A 168 -14.11 -5.49 3.26
N PHE A 169 -13.01 -4.76 3.07
CA PHE A 169 -11.66 -5.25 3.42
C PHE A 169 -11.31 -5.08 4.91
N GLY A 170 -12.20 -4.56 5.75
CA GLY A 170 -11.98 -4.46 7.20
C GLY A 170 -11.11 -3.28 7.66
N GLY A 171 -11.02 -2.22 6.86
CA GLY A 171 -10.37 -0.96 7.21
C GLY A 171 -9.53 -0.37 6.08
N GLU A 172 -9.14 0.91 6.24
CA GLU A 172 -8.38 1.65 5.23
C GLU A 172 -7.00 1.01 4.98
N GLY A 173 -6.33 0.55 6.05
CA GLY A 173 -5.07 -0.18 5.92
C GLY A 173 -5.14 -1.41 5.03
N ASN A 174 -6.23 -2.19 5.11
CA ASN A 174 -6.39 -3.38 4.28
C ASN A 174 -6.79 -3.01 2.85
N LEU A 175 -7.63 -2.00 2.66
CA LEU A 175 -7.91 -1.46 1.33
C LEU A 175 -6.63 -0.98 0.65
N VAL A 176 -5.76 -0.25 1.35
CA VAL A 176 -4.48 0.22 0.80
C VAL A 176 -3.58 -0.94 0.39
N LYS A 177 -3.51 -2.01 1.19
CA LYS A 177 -2.77 -3.22 0.80
C LYS A 177 -3.33 -3.84 -0.49
N GLN A 178 -4.65 -3.86 -0.65
CA GLN A 178 -5.31 -4.32 -1.87
C GLN A 178 -5.02 -3.40 -3.07
N LEU A 179 -5.01 -2.08 -2.88
CA LEU A 179 -4.64 -1.11 -3.90
C LEU A 179 -3.19 -1.28 -4.35
N SER A 180 -2.26 -1.43 -3.40
CA SER A 180 -0.83 -1.68 -3.68
C SER A 180 -0.64 -2.96 -4.50
N LYS A 181 -1.31 -4.05 -4.13
CA LYS A 181 -1.31 -5.30 -4.92
C LYS A 181 -1.93 -5.12 -6.30
N ALA A 182 -3.07 -4.43 -6.41
CA ALA A 182 -3.71 -4.21 -7.71
C ALA A 182 -2.87 -3.33 -8.65
N LYS A 183 -2.08 -2.40 -8.09
CA LYS A 183 -1.21 -1.48 -8.83
C LYS A 183 -0.04 -2.16 -9.55
N SER A 184 0.33 -3.38 -9.16
CA SER A 184 1.36 -4.15 -9.89
C SER A 184 0.90 -4.58 -11.30
N PHE A 185 -0.40 -4.45 -11.59
CA PHE A 185 -1.00 -4.72 -12.89
C PHE A 185 -1.30 -3.39 -13.59
N VAL A 186 -0.65 -3.15 -14.74
CA VAL A 186 -0.71 -1.85 -15.45
C VAL A 186 -2.13 -1.50 -15.88
N GLU A 187 -2.92 -2.50 -16.26
CA GLU A 187 -4.33 -2.38 -16.62
C GLU A 187 -5.21 -1.82 -15.49
N ASN A 188 -4.79 -1.97 -14.23
CA ASN A 188 -5.54 -1.51 -13.06
C ASN A 188 -5.17 -0.08 -12.64
N ALA A 189 -4.16 0.55 -13.25
CA ALA A 189 -3.59 1.80 -12.79
C ALA A 189 -4.63 2.93 -12.65
N ASN A 190 -5.53 3.07 -13.62
CA ASN A 190 -6.58 4.09 -13.59
C ASN A 190 -7.58 3.89 -12.44
N VAL A 191 -8.01 2.64 -12.22
CA VAL A 191 -8.93 2.30 -11.13
C VAL A 191 -8.27 2.58 -9.78
N VAL A 192 -7.02 2.12 -9.60
CA VAL A 192 -6.26 2.33 -8.36
C VAL A 192 -6.06 3.81 -8.09
N ASN A 193 -5.62 4.59 -9.09
CA ASN A 193 -5.40 6.03 -8.93
C ASN A 193 -6.67 6.79 -8.54
N ASN A 194 -7.82 6.40 -9.08
CA ASN A 194 -9.12 7.00 -8.73
C ASN A 194 -9.51 6.70 -7.28
N LEU A 195 -9.28 5.46 -6.81
CA LEU A 195 -9.55 5.06 -5.43
C LEU A 195 -8.56 5.70 -4.44
N GLU A 196 -7.27 5.81 -4.77
CA GLU A 196 -6.30 6.56 -3.97
C GLU A 196 -6.68 8.05 -3.88
N SER A 197 -7.08 8.66 -5.00
CA SER A 197 -7.56 10.05 -4.99
C SER A 197 -8.81 10.24 -4.13
N ALA A 198 -9.71 9.25 -4.12
CA ALA A 198 -10.86 9.23 -3.22
C ALA A 198 -10.47 9.08 -1.74
N LEU A 199 -9.49 8.24 -1.41
CA LEU A 199 -8.92 8.15 -0.06
C LEU A 199 -8.33 9.50 0.38
N PHE A 200 -7.57 10.17 -0.49
CA PHE A 200 -6.98 11.47 -0.20
C PHE A 200 -8.05 12.53 0.10
N ARG A 201 -9.14 12.57 -0.67
CA ARG A 201 -10.28 13.46 -0.39
C ARG A 201 -10.94 13.18 0.96
N ILE A 202 -10.99 11.91 1.39
CA ILE A 202 -11.46 11.56 2.73
C ILE A 202 -10.49 12.09 3.79
N TRP A 203 -9.19 11.86 3.62
CA TRP A 203 -8.15 12.29 4.57
C TRP A 203 -8.00 13.81 4.67
N LEU A 204 -8.33 14.59 3.64
CA LEU A 204 -8.40 16.05 3.73
C LEU A 204 -9.34 16.57 4.81
N ASN A 205 -10.33 15.77 5.23
CA ASN A 205 -11.26 16.12 6.29
C ASN A 205 -10.88 15.52 7.65
N VAL A 206 -9.64 15.04 7.78
CA VAL A 206 -9.12 14.35 8.96
C VAL A 206 -7.88 15.12 9.45
N PRO A 207 -7.69 15.28 10.77
CA PRO A 207 -6.41 15.75 11.31
C PRO A 207 -5.25 14.93 10.76
N VAL A 208 -4.18 15.61 10.34
CA VAL A 208 -3.04 14.99 9.63
C VAL A 208 -2.39 13.85 10.42
N ASP A 209 -2.32 14.01 11.74
CA ASP A 209 -1.83 13.06 12.73
C ASP A 209 -2.66 11.77 12.76
N LEU A 210 -3.97 11.85 12.51
CA LEU A 210 -4.85 10.67 12.53
C LEU A 210 -4.83 9.87 11.21
N VAL A 211 -4.23 10.40 10.13
CA VAL A 211 -4.16 9.68 8.85
C VAL A 211 -3.32 8.41 8.99
N TRP A 212 -2.20 8.50 9.72
CA TRP A 212 -1.35 7.35 10.01
C TRP A 212 -2.11 6.26 10.79
N ASP A 213 -2.82 6.65 11.85
CA ASP A 213 -3.58 5.74 12.71
C ASP A 213 -4.68 4.97 11.96
N ARG A 214 -5.35 5.62 10.99
CA ARG A 214 -6.41 4.99 10.19
C ARG A 214 -5.92 3.82 9.36
N LEU A 215 -4.64 3.85 8.95
CA LEU A 215 -4.04 2.73 8.23
C LEU A 215 -3.72 1.53 9.12
N ARG A 216 -3.76 1.69 10.45
CA ARG A 216 -3.47 0.63 11.41
C ARG A 216 -2.17 -0.08 11.03
N VAL A 217 -1.10 0.69 10.92
CA VAL A 217 0.22 0.17 10.61
C VAL A 217 0.61 -0.77 11.77
N GLY A 218 0.90 -2.03 11.45
CA GLY A 218 1.19 -3.05 12.47
C GLY A 218 2.55 -2.83 13.14
N ASN A 219 2.90 -3.68 14.10
CA ASN A 219 4.15 -3.53 14.87
C ASN A 219 5.40 -4.07 14.17
N ASN A 220 5.27 -4.65 12.97
CA ASN A 220 6.39 -5.11 12.16
C ASN A 220 6.81 -4.00 11.18
N VAL A 221 8.03 -3.49 11.36
CA VAL A 221 8.61 -2.40 10.57
C VAL A 221 8.77 -2.76 9.09
N TYR A 222 9.12 -4.01 8.78
CA TYR A 222 9.33 -4.47 7.41
C TYR A 222 7.98 -4.63 6.68
N ASP A 223 6.97 -5.17 7.36
CA ASP A 223 5.61 -5.24 6.81
C ASP A 223 5.02 -3.84 6.59
N ALA A 224 5.27 -2.89 7.50
CA ALA A 224 4.84 -1.51 7.35
C ALA A 224 5.45 -0.86 6.09
N LEU A 225 6.74 -1.10 5.84
CA LEU A 225 7.48 -0.61 4.67
C LEU A 225 6.98 -1.24 3.36
N THR A 226 6.65 -2.54 3.36
CA THR A 226 6.33 -3.31 2.14
C THR A 226 4.84 -3.44 1.84
N SER A 227 3.95 -3.10 2.78
CA SER A 227 2.49 -3.21 2.61
C SER A 227 1.84 -2.15 1.72
N GLY A 228 2.61 -1.18 1.23
CA GLY A 228 2.11 0.00 0.50
C GLY A 228 1.48 1.09 1.39
N LYS A 229 1.31 0.83 2.70
CA LYS A 229 0.76 1.80 3.66
C LYS A 229 1.63 3.04 3.81
N LEU A 230 2.94 2.85 4.02
CA LEU A 230 3.87 3.97 4.13
C LEU A 230 3.95 4.77 2.81
N GLU A 231 3.92 4.10 1.66
CA GLU A 231 3.98 4.75 0.34
C GLU A 231 2.79 5.68 0.09
N ILE A 232 1.56 5.21 0.39
CA ILE A 232 0.36 6.03 0.14
C ILE A 232 0.30 7.25 1.09
N VAL A 233 0.73 7.10 2.34
CA VAL A 233 0.81 8.22 3.29
C VAL A 233 1.87 9.22 2.84
N ARG A 234 3.05 8.75 2.44
CA ARG A 234 4.11 9.62 1.91
C ARG A 234 3.61 10.43 0.72
N ARG A 235 2.90 9.80 -0.21
CA ARG A 235 2.30 10.50 -1.37
C ARG A 235 1.24 11.51 -0.97
N TYR A 236 0.38 11.17 0.00
CA TYR A 236 -0.60 12.09 0.56
C TYR A 236 0.08 13.32 1.18
N PHE A 237 1.07 13.11 2.06
CA PHE A 237 1.81 14.19 2.69
C PHE A 237 2.58 15.05 1.69
N ALA A 238 3.26 14.44 0.72
CA ALA A 238 3.97 15.18 -0.32
C ALA A 238 3.03 16.05 -1.18
N HIS A 239 1.79 15.60 -1.40
CA HIS A 239 0.83 16.34 -2.21
C HIS A 239 0.15 17.49 -1.45
N PHE A 240 -0.28 17.25 -0.20
CA PHE A 240 -1.09 18.22 0.55
C PHE A 240 -0.30 19.02 1.59
N PHE A 241 0.88 18.55 1.99
CA PHE A 241 1.75 19.19 2.97
C PHE A 241 3.19 19.32 2.45
N PRO A 242 3.40 19.93 1.26
CA PRO A 242 4.72 19.99 0.62
C PRO A 242 5.77 20.76 1.46
N SER A 243 5.34 21.64 2.36
CA SER A 243 6.22 22.33 3.32
C SER A 243 6.74 21.43 4.45
N ARG A 244 6.23 20.21 4.58
CA ARG A 244 6.63 19.22 5.59
C ARG A 244 7.04 17.91 4.91
N PRO A 245 8.13 17.91 4.11
CA PRO A 245 8.49 16.79 3.24
C PRO A 245 8.87 15.51 4.00
N TYR A 246 9.22 15.62 5.29
CA TYR A 246 9.69 14.51 6.12
C TYR A 246 8.62 13.89 7.02
N LEU A 247 7.35 14.28 6.90
CA LEU A 247 6.29 13.77 7.78
C LEU A 247 6.20 12.24 7.79
N ALA A 248 6.25 11.59 6.63
CA ALA A 248 6.10 10.15 6.58
C ALA A 248 7.26 9.41 7.26
N ILE A 249 8.50 9.91 7.11
CA ILE A 249 9.64 9.30 7.77
C ILE A 249 9.65 9.62 9.28
N GLN A 250 9.17 10.79 9.68
CA GLN A 250 8.99 11.15 11.09
C GLN A 250 8.02 10.18 11.78
N GLU A 251 6.80 10.00 11.26
CA GLU A 251 5.80 9.06 11.79
C GLU A 251 6.35 7.62 11.86
N PHE A 252 7.09 7.22 10.83
CA PHE A 252 7.71 5.89 10.77
C PHE A 252 8.79 5.71 11.86
N LEU A 253 9.59 6.74 12.13
CA LEU A 253 10.57 6.73 13.22
C LEU A 253 9.92 6.77 14.61
N GLU A 254 8.85 7.52 14.78
CA GLU A 254 8.10 7.60 16.03
C GLU A 254 7.49 6.24 16.40
N GLN A 255 6.94 5.52 15.43
CA GLN A 255 6.35 4.20 15.68
C GLN A 255 7.40 3.10 15.90
N PHE A 256 8.46 3.05 15.09
CA PHE A 256 9.36 1.88 15.07
C PHE A 256 10.73 2.11 15.70
N GLY A 257 11.18 3.36 15.81
CA GLY A 257 12.51 3.72 16.27
C GLY A 257 13.56 3.74 15.14
N TYR A 258 14.61 4.51 15.38
CA TYR A 258 15.68 4.81 14.41
C TYR A 258 16.46 3.57 13.99
N ASP A 259 16.80 2.70 14.95
CA ASP A 259 17.52 1.45 14.74
C ASP A 259 16.76 0.51 13.81
N LYS A 260 15.49 0.24 14.11
CA LYS A 260 14.66 -0.70 13.33
C LYS A 260 14.35 -0.16 11.94
N VAL A 261 14.02 1.12 11.82
CA VAL A 261 13.75 1.76 10.52
C VAL A 261 14.99 1.71 9.62
N THR A 262 16.16 2.05 10.16
CA THR A 262 17.43 2.03 9.41
C THR A 262 17.70 0.64 8.83
N VAL A 263 17.59 -0.40 9.65
CA VAL A 263 17.82 -1.79 9.24
C VAL A 263 16.78 -2.24 8.22
N ALA A 264 15.48 -1.96 8.46
CA ALA A 264 14.42 -2.35 7.56
C ALA A 264 14.57 -1.73 6.16
N LEU A 265 14.98 -0.45 6.08
CA LEU A 265 15.26 0.22 4.81
C LEU A 265 16.44 -0.41 4.08
N ALA A 266 17.52 -0.75 4.79
CA ALA A 266 18.68 -1.40 4.18
C ALA A 266 18.32 -2.78 3.61
N ILE A 267 17.55 -3.60 4.34
CA ILE A 267 17.09 -4.91 3.87
C ILE A 267 16.15 -4.75 2.66
N ALA A 268 15.19 -3.83 2.72
CA ALA A 268 14.26 -3.60 1.61
C ALA A 268 14.95 -3.04 0.34
N LYS A 269 16.16 -2.47 0.45
CA LYS A 269 16.96 -2.09 -0.71
C LYS A 269 17.57 -3.27 -1.46
N LEU A 270 17.67 -4.43 -0.83
CA LEU A 270 18.18 -5.66 -1.46
C LEU A 270 17.15 -6.31 -2.37
N GLU A 271 15.86 -6.12 -2.06
CA GLU A 271 14.75 -6.69 -2.82
C GLU A 271 14.37 -5.80 -4.02
N PRO A 272 14.35 -6.33 -5.27
CA PRO A 272 14.08 -5.52 -6.46
C PRO A 272 12.78 -4.71 -6.41
N VAL A 273 11.71 -5.31 -5.86
CA VAL A 273 10.37 -4.71 -5.81
C VAL A 273 10.31 -3.50 -4.87
N THR A 274 11.07 -3.52 -3.77
CA THR A 274 11.04 -2.48 -2.74
C THR A 274 12.21 -1.52 -2.81
N LYS A 275 13.22 -1.81 -3.64
CA LYS A 275 14.48 -1.08 -3.71
C LYS A 275 14.32 0.41 -3.98
N GLU A 276 13.49 0.77 -4.94
CA GLU A 276 13.28 2.18 -5.31
C GLU A 276 12.64 2.97 -4.16
N PHE A 277 11.58 2.43 -3.57
CA PHE A 277 10.88 3.05 -2.46
C PHE A 277 11.77 3.14 -1.21
N ALA A 278 12.46 2.06 -0.85
CA ALA A 278 13.36 2.03 0.30
C ALA A 278 14.56 2.99 0.13
N THR A 279 15.09 3.13 -1.10
CA THR A 279 16.14 4.12 -1.40
C THR A 279 15.62 5.55 -1.23
N THR A 280 14.39 5.81 -1.65
CA THR A 280 13.73 7.12 -1.45
C THR A 280 13.55 7.42 0.03
N MET A 281 13.01 6.47 0.80
CA MET A 281 12.82 6.63 2.23
C MET A 281 14.16 6.77 2.99
N GLN A 282 15.23 6.09 2.58
CA GLN A 282 16.56 6.29 3.18
C GLN A 282 17.10 7.71 2.93
N ARG A 283 16.86 8.27 1.73
CA ARG A 283 17.23 9.66 1.44
C ARG A 283 16.44 10.64 2.30
N GLU A 284 15.13 10.40 2.45
CA GLU A 284 14.27 11.21 3.32
C GLU A 284 14.70 11.12 4.78
N LEU A 285 15.13 9.94 5.25
CA LEU A 285 15.66 9.73 6.60
C LEU A 285 16.89 10.60 6.89
N LEU A 286 17.89 10.55 6.00
CA LEU A 286 19.10 11.35 6.15
C LEU A 286 18.83 12.86 6.00
N GLY A 287 17.93 13.23 5.10
CA GLY A 287 17.47 14.61 4.92
C GLY A 287 16.77 15.15 6.17
N TYR A 288 15.87 14.35 6.75
CA TYR A 288 15.18 14.68 7.99
C TYR A 288 16.17 14.90 9.15
N TRP A 289 17.14 14.00 9.33
CA TRP A 289 18.14 14.18 10.38
C TRP A 289 18.97 15.45 10.21
N LYS A 290 19.25 15.83 8.97
CA LYS A 290 19.99 17.06 8.67
C LYS A 290 19.14 18.30 8.95
N GLU A 291 17.91 18.33 8.44
CA GLU A 291 16.99 19.47 8.56
C GLU A 291 16.61 19.77 10.01
N GLU A 292 16.40 18.72 10.82
CA GLU A 292 16.13 18.84 12.25
C GLU A 292 17.41 19.04 13.08
N GLU A 293 18.55 19.30 12.43
CA GLU A 293 19.86 19.53 13.05
C GLU A 293 20.26 18.44 14.08
N ILE A 294 19.87 17.19 13.83
CA ILE A 294 20.15 16.08 14.75
C ILE A 294 21.66 15.83 14.75
N SER A 295 22.30 15.91 15.92
CA SER A 295 23.74 15.68 16.01
C SER A 295 24.10 14.21 15.76
N ALA A 296 25.30 13.96 15.22
CA ALA A 296 25.78 12.60 14.97
C ALA A 296 25.80 11.76 16.26
N ASN A 297 26.11 12.36 17.41
CA ASN A 297 26.02 11.70 18.71
C ASN A 297 24.60 11.19 19.05
N VAL A 298 23.58 12.00 18.78
CA VAL A 298 22.19 11.58 19.02
C VAL A 298 21.84 10.40 18.11
N ILE A 299 22.28 10.42 16.84
CA ILE A 299 22.08 9.30 15.92
C ILE A 299 22.78 8.04 16.41
N VAL A 300 24.05 8.10 16.80
CA VAL A 300 24.80 6.97 17.37
C VAL A 300 24.04 6.37 18.57
N THR A 301 23.53 7.22 19.45
CA THR A 301 22.75 6.78 20.62
C THR A 301 21.44 6.12 20.22
N ARG A 302 20.73 6.66 19.21
CA ARG A 302 19.46 6.14 18.72
C ARG A 302 19.58 4.85 17.90
N MET A 303 20.77 4.52 17.40
CA MET A 303 21.04 3.28 16.68
C MET A 303 21.04 2.02 17.57
N LYS A 304 21.16 2.19 18.89
CA LYS A 304 21.04 1.11 19.89
C LYS A 304 21.80 -0.15 19.46
N PHE A 305 23.13 -0.03 19.32
CA PHE A 305 23.99 -1.19 19.14
C PHE A 305 23.83 -2.13 20.33
N LYS A 306 23.67 -3.43 20.06
CA LYS A 306 23.58 -4.47 21.08
C LYS A 306 24.72 -5.46 20.90
N GLU A 307 25.17 -6.02 22.00
CA GLU A 307 26.21 -7.06 22.03
C GLU A 307 25.81 -8.31 21.22
N ASP A 308 24.50 -8.58 21.06
CA ASP A 308 23.96 -9.72 20.32
C ASP A 308 23.41 -9.37 18.92
N ASP A 309 23.67 -8.15 18.43
CA ASP A 309 23.27 -7.77 17.07
C ASP A 309 24.02 -8.64 16.04
N ASP A 310 23.31 -9.14 15.03
CA ASP A 310 23.94 -9.76 13.85
C ASP A 310 24.97 -8.80 13.23
N ILE A 311 26.16 -9.29 12.88
CA ILE A 311 27.24 -8.45 12.33
C ILE A 311 26.79 -7.59 11.15
N ASN A 312 25.88 -8.08 10.29
CA ASN A 312 25.36 -7.33 9.15
C ASN A 312 24.46 -6.18 9.61
N ILE A 313 23.69 -6.35 10.69
CA ILE A 313 22.91 -5.28 11.32
C ILE A 313 23.83 -4.18 11.82
N SER A 314 24.91 -4.53 12.52
CA SER A 314 25.91 -3.56 13.02
C SER A 314 26.56 -2.80 11.87
N ILE A 315 26.99 -3.49 10.81
CA ILE A 315 27.54 -2.86 9.60
C ILE A 315 26.54 -1.90 8.96
N ILE A 316 25.27 -2.29 8.82
CA ILE A 316 24.21 -1.42 8.25
C ILE A 316 24.06 -0.12 9.07
N LYS A 317 24.01 -0.23 10.40
CA LYS A 317 23.91 0.92 11.30
C LYS A 317 25.14 1.83 11.17
N LEU A 318 26.35 1.27 11.24
CA LEU A 318 27.62 2.00 11.11
C LEU A 318 27.75 2.70 9.76
N ASN A 319 27.40 2.01 8.67
CA ASN A 319 27.39 2.59 7.33
C ASN A 319 26.41 3.75 7.21
N THR A 320 25.21 3.62 7.80
CA THR A 320 24.23 4.72 7.82
C THR A 320 24.73 5.93 8.62
N ILE A 321 25.39 5.72 9.75
CA ILE A 321 26.04 6.80 10.52
C ILE A 321 27.12 7.49 9.68
N SER A 322 27.97 6.73 8.98
CA SER A 322 29.03 7.29 8.12
C SER A 322 28.46 8.19 7.03
N HIS A 323 27.38 7.76 6.37
CA HIS A 323 26.67 8.55 5.37
C HIS A 323 26.09 9.84 5.95
N PHE A 324 25.52 9.77 7.15
CA PHE A 324 25.00 10.97 7.81
C PHE A 324 26.11 11.96 8.18
N ILE A 325 27.23 11.49 8.73
CA ILE A 325 28.37 12.34 9.07
C ILE A 325 28.91 13.04 7.81
N ILE A 326 29.01 12.33 6.69
CA ILE A 326 29.42 12.92 5.40
C ILE A 326 28.46 14.02 4.97
N LEU A 327 27.16 13.79 5.14
CA LEU A 327 26.10 14.74 4.79
C LEU A 327 26.14 16.03 5.63
N LEU A 328 26.63 15.94 6.87
CA LEU A 328 26.87 17.10 7.73
C LEU A 328 28.05 17.95 7.26
N GLN A 329 28.90 17.43 6.36
CA GLN A 329 30.09 18.11 5.83
C GLN A 329 30.99 18.69 6.94
N PRO A 330 31.41 17.88 7.93
CA PRO A 330 32.36 18.31 8.94
C PRO A 330 33.68 18.69 8.26
N GLU A 331 34.24 19.84 8.63
CA GLU A 331 35.55 20.29 8.17
C GLU A 331 36.60 20.04 9.24
N PRO A 332 37.72 19.31 8.95
CA PRO A 332 38.01 18.67 7.67
C PRO A 332 37.20 17.38 7.49
N GLN A 333 36.99 17.00 6.23
CA GLN A 333 36.25 15.79 5.89
C GLN A 333 37.11 14.54 6.15
N LEU A 334 36.94 13.95 7.34
CA LEU A 334 37.74 12.81 7.82
C LEU A 334 37.14 11.45 7.48
N VAL A 335 35.89 11.37 7.01
CA VAL A 335 35.15 10.12 6.80
C VAL A 335 34.74 9.93 5.36
N LYS A 336 35.04 8.76 4.79
CA LYS A 336 34.46 8.27 3.54
C LYS A 336 33.31 7.31 3.81
N ALA A 337 32.37 7.23 2.87
CA ALA A 337 31.18 6.40 3.01
C ALA A 337 31.60 4.93 3.14
N ASP A 338 30.96 4.22 4.07
CA ASP A 338 31.17 2.79 4.32
C ASP A 338 32.62 2.42 4.74
N ASN A 339 33.43 3.40 5.13
CA ASN A 339 34.79 3.17 5.63
C ASN A 339 34.82 3.17 7.16
N LEU A 340 34.79 1.97 7.74
CA LEU A 340 34.83 1.79 9.20
C LEU A 340 36.13 2.28 9.84
N TRP A 341 37.25 2.26 9.11
CA TRP A 341 38.54 2.75 9.60
C TRP A 341 38.50 4.27 9.84
N ASP A 342 37.97 5.00 8.86
CA ASP A 342 37.82 6.45 8.97
C ASP A 342 36.84 6.80 10.10
N LEU A 343 35.76 6.02 10.24
CA LEU A 343 34.77 6.20 11.30
C LEU A 343 35.35 5.95 12.70
N ALA A 344 36.19 4.91 12.86
CA ALA A 344 36.92 4.64 14.09
C ALA A 344 37.89 5.77 14.44
N ARG A 345 38.62 6.26 13.43
CA ARG A 345 39.52 7.41 13.59
C ARG A 345 38.78 8.65 14.06
N LEU A 346 37.63 8.95 13.46
CA LEU A 346 36.81 10.09 13.86
C LEU A 346 36.32 9.96 15.31
N ALA A 347 35.88 8.76 15.72
CA ALA A 347 35.46 8.50 17.10
C ALA A 347 36.62 8.64 18.10
N ALA A 348 37.79 8.11 17.78
CA ALA A 348 38.99 8.25 18.61
C ALA A 348 39.43 9.72 18.78
N ILE A 349 39.37 10.51 17.70
CA ILE A 349 39.64 11.95 17.76
C ILE A 349 38.67 12.65 18.72
N ALA A 350 37.38 12.33 18.65
CA ALA A 350 36.36 12.89 19.53
C ALA A 350 36.58 12.52 21.02
N LEU A 351 37.05 11.29 21.31
CA LEU A 351 37.37 10.85 22.68
C LEU A 351 38.60 11.54 23.27
N LYS A 352 39.66 11.73 22.46
CA LYS A 352 40.88 12.44 22.89
C LYS A 352 40.60 13.91 23.23
N GLY A 353 39.43 14.44 22.85
CA GLY A 353 38.92 15.72 23.31
C GLY A 353 39.63 16.95 22.71
N SER A 354 40.63 16.74 21.87
CA SER A 354 41.37 17.81 21.19
C SER A 354 40.54 18.48 20.10
N TYR A 355 39.58 17.75 19.52
CA TYR A 355 38.83 18.16 18.35
C TYR A 355 37.64 17.23 18.12
N ASP A 356 36.46 17.74 17.75
CA ASP A 356 35.26 16.91 17.54
C ASP A 356 34.33 17.53 16.47
N PRO A 357 34.71 17.42 15.19
CA PRO A 357 34.03 18.14 14.11
C PRO A 357 32.63 17.60 13.83
N ALA A 358 32.34 16.35 14.22
CA ALA A 358 31.03 15.72 14.09
C ALA A 358 30.19 15.75 15.39
N LYS A 359 30.71 16.39 16.47
CA LYS A 359 30.07 16.46 17.80
C LYS A 359 29.71 15.07 18.36
N LEU A 360 30.63 14.11 18.24
CA LEU A 360 30.49 12.70 18.64
C LEU A 360 30.89 12.39 20.08
N LYS A 361 31.48 13.34 20.84
CA LYS A 361 32.17 13.07 22.12
C LYS A 361 31.45 12.11 23.09
N SER A 362 30.13 12.23 23.27
CA SER A 362 29.38 11.37 24.21
C SER A 362 28.88 10.04 23.62
N GLY A 363 29.05 9.83 22.33
CA GLY A 363 28.70 8.62 21.60
C GLY A 363 29.92 7.90 21.01
N ALA A 364 31.09 8.53 21.06
CA ALA A 364 32.31 8.03 20.43
C ALA A 364 32.79 6.68 20.99
N THR A 365 32.66 6.44 22.31
CA THR A 365 32.95 5.13 22.90
C THR A 365 32.03 4.06 22.32
N ARG A 366 30.70 4.28 22.35
CA ARG A 366 29.74 3.32 21.77
C ARG A 366 29.97 3.05 20.28
N LEU A 367 30.40 4.08 19.56
CA LEU A 367 30.73 3.96 18.14
C LEU A 367 32.00 3.12 17.93
N LEU A 368 33.03 3.29 18.76
CA LEU A 368 34.22 2.44 18.73
C LEU A 368 33.90 1.01 19.12
N ASP A 369 33.16 0.79 20.20
CA ASP A 369 32.78 -0.56 20.66
C ASP A 369 32.06 -1.31 19.54
N ALA A 370 31.06 -0.69 18.90
CA ALA A 370 30.35 -1.30 17.78
C ALA A 370 31.25 -1.61 16.56
N ILE A 371 32.29 -0.82 16.32
CA ILE A 371 33.28 -1.10 15.28
C ILE A 371 34.19 -2.26 15.69
N PHE A 372 34.59 -2.30 16.97
CA PHE A 372 35.41 -3.37 17.53
C PHE A 372 34.67 -4.71 17.54
N ASP A 373 33.36 -4.74 17.83
CA ASP A 373 32.51 -5.93 17.66
C ASP A 373 32.66 -6.47 16.23
N VAL A 374 32.48 -5.62 15.21
CA VAL A 374 32.58 -6.01 13.80
C VAL A 374 33.99 -6.49 13.42
N TRP A 375 35.04 -5.88 13.96
CA TRP A 375 36.42 -6.31 13.73
C TRP A 375 36.73 -7.63 14.42
N SER A 376 36.22 -7.83 15.64
CA SER A 376 36.44 -9.04 16.42
C SER A 376 35.77 -10.24 15.76
N ASP A 377 34.52 -10.09 15.32
CA ASP A 377 33.79 -11.11 14.55
C ASP A 377 34.50 -11.49 13.25
N ARG A 378 35.19 -10.53 12.62
CA ARG A 378 36.01 -10.75 11.41
C ARG A 378 37.41 -11.28 11.70
N ASN A 379 37.74 -11.54 12.97
CA ASN A 379 39.05 -11.97 13.44
C ASN A 379 40.21 -11.02 13.07
N VAL A 380 39.91 -9.72 12.90
CA VAL A 380 40.94 -8.71 12.66
C VAL A 380 41.84 -8.64 13.88
N GLN A 381 43.14 -8.79 13.68
CA GLN A 381 44.11 -8.73 14.78
C GLN A 381 44.53 -7.27 15.04
N PRO A 382 44.81 -6.89 16.29
CA PRO A 382 45.18 -5.50 16.60
C PRO A 382 46.39 -4.97 15.82
N HIS A 383 47.39 -5.81 15.59
CA HIS A 383 48.57 -5.43 14.80
C HIS A 383 48.27 -5.19 13.31
N GLU A 384 47.19 -5.77 12.77
CA GLU A 384 46.76 -5.57 11.38
C GLU A 384 46.13 -4.18 11.18
N LEU A 385 45.57 -3.58 12.22
CA LEU A 385 44.92 -2.26 12.16
C LEU A 385 45.86 -1.17 11.62
N LEU A 386 47.13 -1.22 11.99
CA LEU A 386 48.14 -0.25 11.54
C LEU A 386 48.33 -0.25 10.03
N THR A 387 48.04 -1.36 9.35
CA THR A 387 48.13 -1.45 7.88
C THR A 387 46.98 -0.73 7.17
N HIS A 388 45.87 -0.51 7.86
CA HIS A 388 44.68 0.15 7.32
C HIS A 388 44.64 1.66 7.58
N PHE A 389 45.49 2.15 8.49
CA PHE A 389 45.59 3.58 8.78
C PHE A 389 46.73 4.22 8.00
N PRO A 390 46.46 5.21 7.12
CA PRO A 390 47.55 5.94 6.47
C PRO A 390 48.42 6.64 7.53
N ILE A 391 49.73 6.49 7.38
CA ILE A 391 50.75 7.21 8.14
C ILE A 391 50.76 8.65 7.61
N ASP A 392 50.15 9.57 8.35
CA ASP A 392 50.20 10.99 8.00
C ASP A 392 51.27 11.67 8.86
N GLU A 393 52.40 12.04 8.27
CA GLU A 393 53.52 12.70 8.98
C GLU A 393 53.14 14.06 9.58
N LYS A 394 52.00 14.64 9.19
CA LYS A 394 51.53 15.93 9.68
C LYS A 394 50.39 15.76 10.69
N ALA A 395 50.76 15.85 11.96
CA ALA A 395 49.91 16.04 13.14
C ALA A 395 49.16 14.80 13.68
N ASN A 396 49.43 14.45 14.95
CA ASN A 396 48.60 13.63 15.85
C ASN A 396 48.00 12.29 15.32
N SER A 397 48.35 11.86 14.10
CA SER A 397 47.77 10.71 13.41
C SER A 397 48.32 9.41 13.96
N VAL A 398 49.65 9.34 14.16
CA VAL A 398 50.36 8.24 14.80
C VAL A 398 49.79 8.01 16.21
N THR A 399 49.68 9.07 17.03
CA THR A 399 49.12 8.96 18.39
C THR A 399 47.63 8.62 18.44
N THR A 400 46.89 8.76 17.34
CA THR A 400 45.46 8.41 17.27
C THR A 400 45.28 6.99 16.77
N ASN A 401 46.04 6.58 15.75
CA ASN A 401 46.06 5.19 15.29
C ASN A 401 46.55 4.26 16.41
N ASP A 402 47.63 4.63 17.11
CA ASP A 402 48.15 3.88 18.26
C ASP A 402 47.10 3.78 19.38
N PHE A 403 46.36 4.86 19.62
CA PHE A 403 45.26 4.86 20.58
C PHE A 403 44.16 3.86 20.19
N ILE A 404 43.74 3.83 18.93
CA ILE A 404 42.73 2.87 18.45
C ILE A 404 43.21 1.43 18.63
N VAL A 405 44.48 1.14 18.27
CA VAL A 405 45.08 -0.18 18.45
C VAL A 405 45.05 -0.59 19.92
N LEU A 406 45.53 0.28 20.82
CA LEU A 406 45.56 0.01 22.26
C LEU A 406 44.16 -0.21 22.84
N GLU A 407 43.16 0.58 22.42
CA GLU A 407 41.79 0.38 22.89
C GLU A 407 41.18 -0.92 22.36
N TYR A 408 41.49 -1.31 21.12
CA TYR A 408 41.03 -2.57 20.55
C TYR A 408 41.72 -3.79 21.19
N GLU A 409 43.00 -3.69 21.56
CA GLU A 409 43.70 -4.72 22.35
C GLU A 409 43.00 -4.95 23.69
N LYS A 410 42.72 -3.87 24.43
CA LYS A 410 41.99 -3.95 25.71
C LYS A 410 40.60 -4.54 25.54
N TYR A 411 39.88 -4.15 24.48
CA TYR A 411 38.57 -4.68 24.16
C TYR A 411 38.64 -6.21 23.95
N ARG A 412 39.59 -6.69 23.14
CA ARG A 412 39.80 -8.13 22.84
C ARG A 412 40.21 -8.93 24.08
N GLU A 413 41.05 -8.36 24.94
CA GLU A 413 41.41 -9.00 26.22
C GLU A 413 40.19 -9.16 27.14
N ALA A 414 39.35 -8.13 27.24
CA ALA A 414 38.13 -8.17 28.05
C ALA A 414 37.11 -9.20 27.51
N GLU A 415 36.93 -9.25 26.19
CA GLU A 415 36.09 -10.25 25.51
C GLU A 415 36.59 -11.69 25.76
N TYR A 416 37.91 -11.91 25.63
CA TYR A 416 38.49 -13.22 25.91
C TYR A 416 38.31 -13.65 27.38
N LEU A 417 38.40 -12.71 28.31
CA LEU A 417 38.19 -12.98 29.75
C LEU A 417 36.73 -13.25 30.10
N SER A 418 35.76 -12.68 29.39
CA SER A 418 34.33 -12.91 29.63
C SER A 418 33.85 -14.28 29.11
N ILE A 419 34.53 -14.85 28.12
CA ILE A 419 34.22 -16.16 27.52
C ILE A 419 34.83 -17.34 28.32
N ARG A 420 35.82 -17.10 29.21
CA ARG A 420 36.41 -18.17 30.02
C ARG A 420 35.37 -18.75 31.00
N PRO A 421 35.15 -20.08 31.03
CA PRO A 421 34.40 -20.70 32.11
C PRO A 421 35.13 -20.40 33.43
N TYR A 422 34.37 -20.04 34.47
CA TYR A 422 34.89 -19.97 35.84
C TYR A 422 35.55 -21.31 36.20
N GLU A 423 36.87 -21.41 36.05
CA GLU A 423 37.62 -22.48 36.69
C GLU A 423 37.69 -22.14 38.19
N HIS A 424 36.92 -22.90 38.98
CA HIS A 424 37.00 -22.84 40.44
C HIS A 424 38.47 -23.00 40.88
N PRO A 425 39.02 -22.08 41.70
CA PRO A 425 40.33 -22.29 42.31
C PRO A 425 40.25 -23.53 43.20
N ARG A 426 41.18 -24.48 43.00
CA ARG A 426 41.38 -25.64 43.88
C ARG A 426 42.18 -25.26 45.12
#